data_AF-A0ABD7HJJ2-F1
#
_entry.id   AF-A0ABD7HJJ2-F1
#
_cell.length_a   1.000
_cell.length_b   1.000
_cell.length_c   1.000
_cell.angle_alpha   90.00
_cell.angle_beta   90.00
_cell.angle_gamma   90.00
#
_symmetry.space_group_name_H-M   'P 1'
#
loop_
_entity.id
_entity.type
_entity.pdbx_description
1 polymer ?
#
loop_
_entity_poly.entity_id
_entity_poly.type
_entity_poly.pdbx_seq_one_letter_code
_entity_poly.pdbx_strand_id
1 'polypeptide(L)'
;MPAPQPLIANTLDHGTTALLYGKWGTGKSFIALDWAASVATGRPWQNRHTEQRRVLYIAAEGAYGLRARTDAWETGWDTPIADEWMTFLPRPVNLTRAADLINLEAFINWGGYQLVILDTLARCMVGAEENSAKDTGIVIDAMTRLLAHTPEGRGVILGVHHAGKDGKTMRGSSAFESGVDTVYLTTKDADTITLERTKRKDGPEHDHHTLRLDPIAGTGSVALSVCRTEGATTSRAVELLSQFASLFGDRGASKSEILEAVEMPRATLYRALTDVLASGDLIQDGSANRPIYRRKLAGQ
;
A
#
# COMPACT_ATOMS: atom_id res chain seq x y z
N MET A 1 19.40 -20.60 -2.77
CA MET A 1 18.87 -19.50 -3.60
C MET A 1 18.64 -18.30 -2.69
N PRO A 2 18.86 -17.05 -3.13
CA PRO A 2 18.66 -15.87 -2.27
C PRO A 2 17.18 -15.66 -1.93
N ALA A 3 16.91 -14.99 -0.81
CA ALA A 3 15.56 -14.60 -0.43
C ALA A 3 15.00 -13.57 -1.43
N PRO A 4 13.66 -13.52 -1.63
CA PRO A 4 13.03 -12.49 -2.45
C PRO A 4 13.41 -11.10 -1.94
N GLN A 5 13.81 -10.20 -2.84
CA GLN A 5 14.09 -8.81 -2.48
C GLN A 5 12.79 -8.00 -2.55
N PRO A 6 12.42 -7.23 -1.52
CA PRO A 6 11.16 -6.50 -1.51
C PRO A 6 11.22 -5.23 -2.36
N LEU A 7 10.21 -5.01 -3.21
CA LEU A 7 9.93 -3.70 -3.82
C LEU A 7 9.26 -2.77 -2.78
N ILE A 8 8.30 -3.31 -2.03
CA ILE A 8 7.72 -2.71 -0.83
C ILE A 8 7.85 -3.75 0.28
N ALA A 9 8.55 -3.41 1.36
CA ALA A 9 8.90 -4.36 2.42
C ALA A 9 7.67 -5.09 2.99
N ASN A 10 7.70 -6.42 2.97
CA ASN A 10 6.61 -7.30 3.39
C ASN A 10 5.26 -7.08 2.65
N THR A 11 5.27 -6.47 1.46
CA THR A 11 4.06 -6.25 0.65
C THR A 11 4.20 -6.82 -0.76
N LEU A 12 5.20 -6.36 -1.52
CA LEU A 12 5.46 -6.77 -2.90
C LEU A 12 6.95 -7.09 -3.07
N ASP A 13 7.25 -8.21 -3.72
CA ASP A 13 8.62 -8.66 -3.96
C ASP A 13 9.01 -8.50 -5.43
N HIS A 14 10.26 -8.14 -5.69
CA HIS A 14 10.83 -8.12 -7.02
C HIS A 14 10.72 -9.47 -7.71
N GLY A 15 10.48 -9.45 -9.02
CA GLY A 15 10.40 -10.67 -9.83
C GLY A 15 9.11 -11.46 -9.62
N THR A 16 8.00 -10.79 -9.27
CA THR A 16 6.73 -11.46 -8.96
C THR A 16 5.53 -10.90 -9.71
N THR A 17 4.49 -11.72 -9.77
CA THR A 17 3.15 -11.30 -10.19
C THR A 17 2.23 -11.23 -8.97
N ALA A 18 1.32 -10.25 -8.96
CA ALA A 18 0.42 -10.01 -7.85
C ALA A 18 -1.01 -9.73 -8.30
N LEU A 19 -1.97 -10.04 -7.43
CA LEU A 19 -3.37 -9.66 -7.58
C LEU A 19 -3.85 -8.85 -6.36
N LEU A 20 -4.62 -7.80 -6.63
CA LEU A 20 -5.37 -7.04 -5.64
C LEU A 20 -6.86 -7.12 -5.99
N TYR A 21 -7.64 -7.85 -5.20
CA TYR A 21 -9.06 -8.07 -5.49
C TYR A 21 -9.98 -7.64 -4.35
N GLY A 22 -11.28 -7.59 -4.62
CA GLY A 22 -12.29 -7.11 -3.68
C GLY A 22 -13.56 -6.60 -4.37
N LYS A 23 -14.62 -6.41 -3.59
CA LYS A 23 -15.90 -5.88 -4.11
C LYS A 23 -15.72 -4.47 -4.69
N TRP A 24 -16.69 -4.00 -5.47
CA TRP A 24 -16.71 -2.60 -5.91
C TRP A 24 -16.77 -1.69 -4.67
N GLY A 25 -16.16 -0.50 -4.75
CA GLY A 25 -16.15 0.46 -3.63
C GLY A 25 -15.22 0.12 -2.45
N THR A 26 -14.46 -0.98 -2.47
CA THR A 26 -13.52 -1.35 -1.38
C THR A 26 -12.18 -0.63 -1.42
N GLY A 27 -11.99 0.37 -2.29
CA GLY A 27 -10.77 1.17 -2.33
C GLY A 27 -9.58 0.57 -3.09
N LYS A 28 -9.73 -0.54 -3.82
CA LYS A 28 -8.65 -1.17 -4.61
C LYS A 28 -7.81 -0.20 -5.43
N SER A 29 -8.44 0.64 -6.25
CA SER A 29 -7.72 1.61 -7.09
C SER A 29 -6.99 2.68 -6.27
N PHE A 30 -7.48 3.00 -5.06
CA PHE A 30 -6.75 3.90 -4.16
C PHE A 30 -5.52 3.20 -3.58
N ILE A 31 -5.62 1.92 -3.22
CA ILE A 31 -4.48 1.12 -2.71
C ILE A 31 -3.44 0.92 -3.82
N ALA A 32 -3.89 0.56 -5.02
CA ALA A 32 -3.01 0.44 -6.18
C ALA A 32 -2.31 1.77 -6.50
N LEU A 33 -3.01 2.91 -6.44
CA LEU A 33 -2.42 4.23 -6.61
C LEU A 33 -1.42 4.58 -5.49
N ASP A 34 -1.74 4.27 -4.24
CA ASP A 34 -0.86 4.55 -3.10
C ASP A 34 0.44 3.72 -3.15
N TRP A 35 0.36 2.45 -3.53
CA TRP A 35 1.55 1.64 -3.83
C TRP A 35 2.33 2.21 -5.01
N ALA A 36 1.64 2.58 -6.09
CA ALA A 36 2.28 3.15 -7.27
C ALA A 36 3.04 4.44 -6.96
N ALA A 37 2.40 5.38 -6.27
CA ALA A 37 2.98 6.65 -5.88
C ALA A 37 4.10 6.49 -4.85
N SER A 38 3.95 5.58 -3.88
CA SER A 38 5.03 5.25 -2.93
C SER A 38 6.26 4.70 -3.65
N VAL A 39 6.09 3.82 -4.64
CA VAL A 39 7.20 3.30 -5.47
C VAL A 39 7.77 4.37 -6.39
N ALA A 40 6.95 5.23 -6.98
CA ALA A 40 7.44 6.31 -7.84
C ALA A 40 8.26 7.36 -7.07
N THR A 41 7.98 7.56 -5.79
CA THR A 41 8.62 8.57 -4.93
C THR A 41 9.67 8.00 -3.97
N GLY A 42 9.75 6.67 -3.82
CA GLY A 42 10.57 6.03 -2.78
C GLY A 42 10.04 6.26 -1.36
N ARG A 43 8.83 6.82 -1.22
CA ARG A 43 8.22 7.10 0.07
C ARG A 43 7.87 5.78 0.77
N PRO A 44 8.19 5.63 2.07
CA PRO A 44 7.76 4.46 2.83
C PRO A 44 6.24 4.29 2.82
N TRP A 45 5.77 3.10 2.46
CA TRP A 45 4.35 2.78 2.50
C TRP A 45 4.00 2.13 3.83
N GLN A 46 3.13 2.73 4.65
CA GLN A 46 2.71 2.16 5.94
C GLN A 46 3.91 1.77 6.85
N ASN A 47 4.90 2.66 6.94
CA ASN A 47 6.19 2.45 7.63
C ASN A 47 7.06 1.32 7.07
N ARG A 48 6.76 0.83 5.85
CA ARG A 48 7.58 -0.16 5.15
C ARG A 48 8.48 0.56 4.17
N HIS A 49 9.75 0.17 4.16
CA HIS A 49 10.70 0.64 3.17
C HIS A 49 10.16 0.34 1.76
N THR A 50 10.26 1.33 0.87
CA THR A 50 9.82 1.25 -0.51
C THR A 50 10.98 1.63 -1.42
N GLU A 51 11.33 0.76 -2.36
CA GLU A 51 12.36 1.08 -3.35
C GLU A 51 11.79 1.99 -4.44
N GLN A 52 12.48 3.10 -4.72
CA GLN A 52 12.07 3.99 -5.80
C GLN A 52 12.29 3.34 -7.17
N ARG A 53 11.23 3.23 -7.97
CA ARG A 53 11.27 2.67 -9.33
C ARG A 53 10.27 3.36 -10.25
N ARG A 54 10.49 3.24 -11.56
CA ARG A 54 9.54 3.69 -12.57
C ARG A 54 8.27 2.83 -12.57
N VAL A 55 7.12 3.49 -12.60
CA VAL A 55 5.80 2.86 -12.51
C VAL A 55 4.98 3.14 -13.76
N LEU A 56 4.38 2.09 -14.32
CA LEU A 56 3.39 2.16 -15.38
C LEU A 56 2.01 1.80 -14.82
N TYR A 57 1.08 2.75 -14.84
CA TYR A 57 -0.29 2.54 -14.38
C TYR A 57 -1.25 2.52 -15.58
N ILE A 58 -1.77 1.34 -15.91
CA ILE A 58 -2.74 1.14 -16.99
C ILE A 58 -4.14 1.29 -16.39
N ALA A 59 -4.71 2.49 -16.55
CA ALA A 59 -6.08 2.81 -16.15
C ALA A 59 -7.06 2.34 -17.23
N ALA A 60 -7.39 1.05 -17.18
CA ALA A 60 -8.30 0.39 -18.10
C ALA A 60 -9.77 0.79 -17.88
N GLU A 61 -10.07 1.40 -16.73
CA GLU A 61 -11.31 2.08 -16.42
C GLU A 61 -11.08 3.34 -15.56
N GLY A 62 -12.07 4.23 -15.49
CA GLY A 62 -12.08 5.33 -14.51
C GLY A 62 -10.99 6.39 -14.65
N ALA A 63 -10.31 6.49 -15.81
CA ALA A 63 -9.17 7.39 -16.02
C ALA A 63 -9.44 8.86 -15.66
N TYR A 64 -10.67 9.35 -15.85
CA TYR A 64 -11.05 10.73 -15.51
C TYR A 64 -10.87 11.09 -14.03
N GLY A 65 -11.05 10.12 -13.12
CA GLY A 65 -10.89 10.35 -11.69
C GLY A 65 -9.45 10.26 -11.19
N LEU A 66 -8.52 9.80 -12.04
CA LEU A 66 -7.17 9.45 -11.60
C LEU A 66 -6.34 10.69 -11.30
N ARG A 67 -6.44 11.74 -12.11
CA ARG A 67 -5.75 13.02 -11.86
C ARG A 67 -6.10 13.59 -10.49
N ALA A 68 -7.39 13.71 -10.16
CA ALA A 68 -7.80 14.22 -8.86
C ALA A 68 -7.32 13.36 -7.68
N ARG A 69 -7.20 12.03 -7.88
CA ARG A 69 -6.63 11.13 -6.86
C ARG A 69 -5.12 11.29 -6.71
N THR A 70 -4.40 11.49 -7.82
CA THR A 70 -2.98 11.81 -7.79
C THR A 70 -2.74 13.13 -7.08
N ASP A 71 -3.48 14.19 -7.45
CA ASP A 71 -3.37 15.51 -6.82
C ASP A 71 -3.67 15.43 -5.30
N ALA A 72 -4.67 14.63 -4.90
CA ALA A 72 -4.97 14.35 -3.49
C ALA A 72 -3.85 13.59 -2.78
N TRP A 73 -3.24 12.61 -3.43
CA TRP A 73 -2.12 11.87 -2.86
C TRP A 73 -0.90 12.78 -2.66
N GLU A 74 -0.53 13.57 -3.67
CA GLU A 74 0.60 14.50 -3.61
C GLU A 74 0.40 15.56 -2.51
N THR A 75 -0.80 16.13 -2.44
CA THR A 75 -1.16 17.13 -1.42
C THR A 75 -1.22 16.50 -0.03
N GLY A 76 -1.82 15.30 0.10
CA GLY A 76 -1.99 14.63 1.39
C GLY A 76 -0.67 14.14 2.01
N TRP A 77 0.32 13.82 1.17
CA TRP A 77 1.64 13.39 1.60
C TRP A 77 2.72 14.47 1.46
N ASP A 78 2.37 15.67 1.02
CA ASP A 78 3.30 16.77 0.72
C ASP A 78 4.50 16.28 -0.13
N THR A 79 4.20 15.47 -1.13
CA THR A 79 5.21 14.77 -1.95
C THR A 79 4.77 14.78 -3.41
N PRO A 80 5.41 15.56 -4.30
CA PRO A 80 5.11 15.52 -5.72
C PRO A 80 5.63 14.23 -6.36
N ILE A 81 4.88 13.70 -7.33
CA ILE A 81 5.29 12.58 -8.18
C ILE A 81 5.81 13.16 -9.49
N ALA A 82 7.11 13.07 -9.75
CA ALA A 82 7.64 13.57 -11.01
C ALA A 82 7.19 12.68 -12.20
N ASP A 83 6.86 13.32 -13.32
CA ASP A 83 6.36 12.66 -14.54
C ASP A 83 7.28 11.53 -15.06
N GLU A 84 8.58 11.62 -14.80
CA GLU A 84 9.56 10.60 -15.20
C GLU A 84 9.48 9.29 -14.39
N TRP A 85 8.88 9.32 -13.19
CA TRP A 85 8.78 8.16 -12.30
C TRP A 85 7.44 7.45 -12.40
N MET A 86 6.38 8.11 -12.88
CA MET A 86 5.05 7.52 -12.99
C MET A 86 4.38 7.90 -14.31
N THR A 87 4.10 6.89 -15.12
CA THR A 87 3.38 7.06 -16.39
C THR A 87 1.99 6.43 -16.31
N PHE A 88 0.98 7.17 -16.73
CA PHE A 88 -0.40 6.69 -16.84
C PHE A 88 -0.76 6.37 -18.29
N LEU A 89 -1.32 5.18 -18.52
CA LEU A 89 -1.92 4.80 -19.79
C LEU A 89 -3.45 4.73 -19.61
N PRO A 90 -4.23 5.75 -20.05
CA PRO A 90 -5.66 5.87 -19.78
C PRO A 90 -6.52 5.02 -20.74
N ARG A 91 -6.09 3.79 -21.02
CA ARG A 91 -6.80 2.85 -21.89
C ARG A 91 -6.44 1.40 -21.53
N PRO A 92 -7.36 0.44 -21.72
CA PRO A 92 -7.03 -0.97 -21.57
C PRO A 92 -6.00 -1.40 -22.62
N VAL A 93 -5.17 -2.37 -22.24
CA VAL A 93 -4.32 -3.15 -23.15
C VAL A 93 -4.78 -4.60 -23.07
N ASN A 94 -5.14 -5.21 -24.20
CA ASN A 94 -5.69 -6.56 -24.18
C ASN A 94 -4.58 -7.63 -24.18
N LEU A 95 -4.39 -8.30 -23.05
CA LEU A 95 -3.37 -9.33 -22.86
C LEU A 95 -3.61 -10.59 -23.69
N THR A 96 -4.83 -10.80 -24.19
CA THR A 96 -5.16 -11.96 -25.03
C THR A 96 -4.89 -11.70 -26.52
N ARG A 97 -4.62 -10.45 -26.90
CA ARG A 97 -4.29 -10.06 -28.27
C ARG A 97 -2.77 -9.94 -28.41
N ALA A 98 -2.17 -10.84 -29.19
CA ALA A 98 -0.72 -10.92 -29.33
C ALA A 98 -0.04 -9.58 -29.69
N ALA A 99 -0.63 -8.79 -30.60
CA ALA A 99 -0.09 -7.49 -30.98
C ALA A 99 -0.10 -6.47 -29.83
N ASP A 100 -1.16 -6.46 -29.01
CA ASP A 100 -1.27 -5.53 -27.88
C ASP A 100 -0.28 -5.93 -26.77
N LEU A 101 -0.13 -7.23 -26.52
CA LEU A 101 0.84 -7.77 -25.58
C LEU A 101 2.28 -7.43 -26.00
N ILE A 102 2.66 -7.68 -27.26
CA ILE A 102 4.01 -7.37 -27.78
C ILE A 102 4.32 -5.88 -27.69
N ASN A 103 3.34 -5.02 -28.00
CA ASN A 103 3.52 -3.58 -27.88
C ASN A 103 3.73 -3.15 -26.42
N LEU A 104 3.03 -3.78 -25.47
CA LEU A 104 3.21 -3.51 -24.05
C LEU A 104 4.54 -4.04 -23.52
N GLU A 105 4.97 -5.24 -23.94
CA GLU A 105 6.31 -5.79 -23.66
C GLU A 105 7.41 -4.80 -24.08
N ALA A 106 7.34 -4.30 -25.32
CA ALA A 106 8.28 -3.31 -25.83
C ALA A 106 8.23 -1.99 -25.06
N PHE A 107 7.03 -1.52 -24.70
CA PHE A 107 6.85 -0.29 -23.94
C PHE A 107 7.39 -0.39 -22.51
N ILE A 108 7.18 -1.54 -21.85
CA ILE A 108 7.71 -1.82 -20.51
C ILE A 108 9.24 -1.77 -20.52
N ASN A 109 9.84 -2.50 -21.46
CA ASN A 109 11.28 -2.60 -21.60
C ASN A 109 11.92 -1.24 -21.92
N TRP A 110 11.36 -0.50 -22.89
CA TRP A 110 11.87 0.82 -23.28
C TRP A 110 11.77 1.85 -22.14
N GLY A 111 10.65 1.86 -21.40
CA GLY A 111 10.45 2.81 -20.31
C GLY A 111 11.20 2.45 -19.03
N GLY A 112 11.68 1.20 -18.90
CA GLY A 112 12.37 0.70 -17.72
C GLY A 112 11.46 0.55 -16.50
N TYR A 113 10.18 0.24 -16.71
CA TYR A 113 9.21 0.15 -15.60
C TYR A 113 9.43 -1.13 -14.79
N GLN A 114 9.41 -1.00 -13.46
CA GLN A 114 9.53 -2.14 -12.52
C GLN A 114 8.30 -2.33 -11.64
N LEU A 115 7.30 -1.46 -11.74
CA LEU A 115 5.95 -1.74 -11.25
C LEU A 115 4.97 -1.44 -12.39
N VAL A 116 4.21 -2.44 -12.81
CA VAL A 116 3.18 -2.31 -13.85
C VAL A 116 1.84 -2.71 -13.26
N ILE A 117 0.87 -1.80 -13.31
CA ILE A 117 -0.45 -1.99 -12.72
C ILE A 117 -1.49 -2.06 -13.82
N LEU A 118 -2.34 -3.08 -13.78
CA LEU A 118 -3.46 -3.33 -14.68
C LEU A 118 -4.76 -3.08 -13.91
N ASP A 119 -5.32 -1.87 -13.97
CA ASP A 119 -6.52 -1.48 -13.22
C ASP A 119 -7.72 -1.21 -14.15
N THR A 120 -8.62 -2.17 -14.39
CA THR A 120 -8.67 -3.54 -13.86
C THR A 120 -8.16 -4.59 -14.87
N LEU A 121 -7.68 -5.72 -14.36
CA LEU A 121 -7.26 -6.89 -15.14
C LEU A 121 -8.40 -7.41 -16.01
N ALA A 122 -9.63 -7.42 -15.50
CA ALA A 122 -10.82 -7.83 -16.25
C ALA A 122 -11.00 -7.04 -17.57
N ARG A 123 -10.69 -5.75 -17.57
CA ARG A 123 -10.75 -4.89 -18.77
C ARG A 123 -9.57 -5.12 -19.72
N CYS A 124 -8.49 -5.71 -19.22
CA CYS A 124 -7.31 -6.09 -19.99
C CYS A 124 -7.39 -7.51 -20.57
N MET A 125 -8.48 -8.26 -20.35
CA MET A 125 -8.65 -9.64 -20.85
C MET A 125 -9.95 -9.82 -21.66
N VAL A 126 -10.48 -8.76 -22.26
CA VAL A 126 -11.71 -8.84 -23.07
C VAL A 126 -11.57 -9.88 -24.18
N GLY A 127 -12.52 -10.82 -24.22
CA GLY A 127 -12.51 -11.95 -25.15
C GLY A 127 -12.05 -13.27 -24.53
N ALA A 128 -11.37 -13.25 -23.39
CA ALA A 128 -11.15 -14.45 -22.57
C ALA A 128 -12.35 -14.73 -21.66
N GLU A 129 -12.68 -16.01 -21.51
CA GLU A 129 -13.70 -16.45 -20.56
C GLU A 129 -13.10 -16.51 -19.15
N GLU A 130 -13.50 -15.59 -18.28
CA GLU A 130 -12.93 -15.43 -16.93
C GLU A 130 -13.09 -16.65 -16.01
N ASN A 131 -14.07 -17.52 -16.28
CA ASN A 131 -14.28 -18.76 -15.52
C ASN A 131 -13.50 -19.95 -16.09
N SER A 132 -12.95 -19.82 -17.29
CA SER A 132 -12.18 -20.88 -17.95
C SER A 132 -10.75 -20.90 -17.40
N ALA A 133 -10.36 -22.00 -16.76
CA ALA A 133 -8.99 -22.20 -16.29
C ALA A 133 -7.96 -22.09 -17.42
N LYS A 134 -8.34 -22.48 -18.65
CA LYS A 134 -7.51 -22.36 -19.84
C LYS A 134 -7.23 -20.90 -20.18
N ASP A 135 -8.28 -20.09 -20.29
CA ASP A 135 -8.16 -18.69 -20.71
C ASP A 135 -7.50 -17.85 -19.62
N THR A 136 -7.84 -18.11 -18.36
CA THR A 136 -7.12 -17.55 -17.20
C THR A 136 -5.63 -17.90 -17.23
N GLY A 137 -5.27 -19.15 -17.58
CA GLY A 137 -3.88 -19.56 -17.74
C GLY A 137 -3.13 -18.74 -18.80
N ILE A 138 -3.78 -18.40 -19.92
CA ILE A 138 -3.21 -17.52 -20.96
C ILE A 138 -2.96 -16.11 -20.42
N VAL A 139 -3.88 -15.57 -19.61
CA VAL A 139 -3.71 -14.23 -19.01
C VAL A 139 -2.56 -14.21 -18.00
N ILE A 140 -2.41 -15.25 -17.19
CA ILE A 140 -1.30 -15.38 -16.22
C ILE A 140 0.04 -15.54 -16.95
N ASP A 141 0.09 -16.32 -18.03
CA ASP A 141 1.27 -16.41 -18.88
C ASP A 141 1.64 -15.05 -19.47
N ALA A 142 0.64 -14.28 -19.95
CA ALA A 142 0.86 -12.92 -20.41
C ALA A 142 1.44 -12.02 -19.31
N MET A 143 0.92 -12.07 -18.07
CA MET A 143 1.50 -11.33 -16.94
C MET A 143 2.96 -11.75 -16.67
N THR A 144 3.26 -13.04 -16.74
CA THR A 144 4.62 -13.58 -16.58
C THR A 144 5.56 -13.10 -17.69
N ARG A 145 5.06 -13.02 -18.92
CA ARG A 145 5.80 -12.44 -20.05
C ARG A 145 6.09 -10.96 -19.86
N LEU A 146 5.11 -10.17 -19.40
CA LEU A 146 5.32 -8.76 -19.07
C LEU A 146 6.40 -8.58 -18.00
N LEU A 147 6.38 -9.43 -16.96
CA LEU A 147 7.39 -9.45 -15.90
C LEU A 147 8.80 -9.64 -16.48
N ALA A 148 8.97 -10.58 -17.41
CA ALA A 148 10.26 -10.85 -18.04
C ALA A 148 10.82 -9.67 -18.84
N HIS A 149 9.98 -8.71 -19.25
CA HIS A 149 10.38 -7.50 -19.98
C HIS A 149 10.63 -6.29 -19.07
N THR A 150 10.41 -6.43 -17.75
CA THR A 150 10.89 -5.44 -16.78
C THR A 150 12.42 -5.54 -16.67
N PRO A 151 13.14 -4.46 -16.27
CA PRO A 151 14.58 -4.50 -16.09
C PRO A 151 15.04 -5.71 -15.25
N GLU A 152 15.95 -6.51 -15.83
CA GLU A 152 16.48 -7.75 -15.25
C GLU A 152 15.41 -8.84 -14.92
N GLY A 153 14.17 -8.69 -15.40
CA GLY A 153 13.04 -9.53 -15.00
C GLY A 153 12.64 -9.34 -13.52
N ARG A 154 13.04 -8.22 -12.91
CA ARG A 154 12.91 -7.97 -11.47
C ARG A 154 11.76 -7.05 -11.10
N GLY A 155 10.88 -6.69 -12.01
CA GLY A 155 9.72 -5.86 -11.70
C GLY A 155 8.59 -6.60 -10.98
N VAL A 156 7.43 -5.95 -10.91
CA VAL A 156 6.19 -6.49 -10.37
C VAL A 156 5.05 -6.17 -11.33
N ILE A 157 4.25 -7.19 -11.67
CA ILE A 157 3.02 -7.02 -12.46
C ILE A 157 1.82 -7.22 -11.54
N LEU A 158 1.05 -6.16 -11.31
CA LEU A 158 -0.11 -6.15 -10.42
C LEU A 158 -1.41 -6.08 -11.23
N GLY A 159 -2.27 -7.09 -11.09
CA GLY A 159 -3.64 -7.07 -11.60
C GLY A 159 -4.64 -6.64 -10.55
N VAL A 160 -5.40 -5.57 -10.79
CA VAL A 160 -6.55 -5.22 -9.95
C VAL A 160 -7.78 -5.97 -10.44
N HIS A 161 -8.46 -6.70 -9.57
CA HIS A 161 -9.57 -7.56 -9.96
C HIS A 161 -10.78 -7.45 -9.02
N HIS A 162 -11.89 -8.07 -9.42
CA HIS A 162 -13.11 -8.07 -8.62
C HIS A 162 -13.23 -9.34 -7.78
N ALA A 163 -13.85 -9.21 -6.61
CA ALA A 163 -14.35 -10.38 -5.87
C ALA A 163 -15.62 -10.95 -6.51
N GLY A 164 -15.88 -12.23 -6.25
CA GLY A 164 -17.12 -12.92 -6.57
C GLY A 164 -18.31 -12.38 -5.77
N LYS A 165 -19.48 -13.01 -5.95
CA LYS A 165 -20.73 -12.57 -5.31
C LYS A 165 -20.65 -12.62 -3.78
N ASP A 166 -19.93 -13.60 -3.23
CA ASP A 166 -19.69 -13.73 -1.79
C ASP A 166 -18.86 -12.57 -1.22
N GLY A 167 -18.03 -11.92 -2.04
CA GLY A 167 -17.09 -10.89 -1.64
C GLY A 167 -15.84 -11.39 -0.92
N LYS A 168 -15.65 -12.71 -0.84
CA LYS A 168 -14.54 -13.37 -0.16
C LYS A 168 -13.61 -14.05 -1.14
N THR A 169 -14.19 -14.71 -2.14
CA THR A 169 -13.45 -15.36 -3.21
C THR A 169 -13.25 -14.38 -4.35
N MET A 170 -12.17 -14.55 -5.11
CA MET A 170 -11.98 -13.77 -6.30
C MET A 170 -12.97 -14.18 -7.40
N ARG A 171 -13.35 -13.24 -8.27
CA ARG A 171 -14.22 -13.53 -9.42
C ARG A 171 -13.43 -14.29 -10.48
N GLY A 172 -14.05 -15.32 -11.05
CA GLY A 172 -13.45 -16.11 -12.13
C GLY A 172 -12.86 -17.43 -11.67
N SER A 173 -11.95 -17.97 -12.48
CA SER A 173 -11.26 -19.23 -12.21
C SER A 173 -10.29 -19.10 -11.02
N SER A 174 -10.24 -20.12 -10.16
CA SER A 174 -9.22 -20.27 -9.11
C SER A 174 -7.79 -20.37 -9.68
N ALA A 175 -7.64 -20.60 -10.99
CA ALA A 175 -6.36 -20.56 -11.68
C ALA A 175 -5.65 -19.20 -11.53
N PHE A 176 -6.38 -18.09 -11.43
CA PHE A 176 -5.78 -16.77 -11.20
C PHE A 176 -5.04 -16.71 -9.86
N GLU A 177 -5.71 -17.05 -8.76
CA GLU A 177 -5.08 -17.05 -7.42
C GLU A 177 -3.92 -18.05 -7.39
N SER A 178 -4.07 -19.19 -8.06
CA SER A 178 -3.06 -20.26 -8.08
C SER A 178 -1.80 -19.86 -8.87
N GLY A 179 -1.95 -19.10 -9.95
CA GLY A 179 -0.88 -18.80 -10.89
C GLY A 179 -0.08 -17.53 -10.63
N VAL A 180 -0.46 -16.70 -9.65
CA VAL A 180 0.33 -15.53 -9.22
C VAL A 180 1.07 -15.78 -7.91
N ASP A 181 2.10 -14.99 -7.61
CA ASP A 181 2.93 -15.19 -6.42
C ASP A 181 2.30 -14.59 -5.16
N THR A 182 1.66 -13.42 -5.29
CA THR A 182 1.05 -12.68 -4.16
C THR A 182 -0.40 -12.33 -4.43
N VAL A 183 -1.28 -12.50 -3.44
CA VAL A 183 -2.69 -12.12 -3.54
C VAL A 183 -3.12 -11.32 -2.32
N TYR A 184 -3.76 -10.18 -2.56
CA TYR A 184 -4.39 -9.34 -1.55
C TYR A 184 -5.90 -9.22 -1.79
N LEU A 185 -6.67 -9.38 -0.71
CA LEU A 185 -8.10 -9.11 -0.63
C LEU A 185 -8.33 -7.74 0.03
N THR A 186 -9.24 -6.98 -0.54
CA THR A 186 -9.77 -5.75 0.05
C THR A 186 -11.22 -5.92 0.44
N THR A 187 -11.54 -5.59 1.68
CA THR A 187 -12.90 -5.48 2.17
C THR A 187 -13.11 -4.08 2.75
N LYS A 188 -14.37 -3.63 2.80
CA LYS A 188 -14.72 -2.34 3.38
C LYS A 188 -15.93 -2.52 4.27
N ASP A 189 -15.82 -2.02 5.50
CA ASP A 189 -16.89 -1.92 6.47
C ASP A 189 -16.97 -0.49 6.98
N ALA A 190 -18.12 0.16 6.78
CA ALA A 190 -18.29 1.61 6.95
C ALA A 190 -17.16 2.41 6.25
N ASP A 191 -16.34 3.13 7.02
CA ASP A 191 -15.21 3.93 6.52
C ASP A 191 -13.86 3.18 6.56
N THR A 192 -13.87 1.98 7.13
CA THR A 192 -12.67 1.16 7.33
C THR A 192 -12.46 0.23 6.15
N ILE A 193 -11.28 0.31 5.54
CA ILE A 193 -10.83 -0.60 4.49
C ILE A 193 -9.84 -1.58 5.11
N THR A 194 -10.11 -2.87 4.98
CA THR A 194 -9.16 -3.92 5.36
C THR A 194 -8.46 -4.44 4.12
N LEU A 195 -7.14 -4.46 4.16
CA LEU A 195 -6.27 -5.05 3.15
C LEU A 195 -5.56 -6.27 3.77
N GLU A 196 -5.89 -7.45 3.28
CA GLU A 196 -5.41 -8.72 3.80
C GLU A 196 -4.66 -9.50 2.73
N ARG A 197 -3.45 -9.98 3.03
CA ARG A 197 -2.75 -10.92 2.16
C ARG A 197 -3.28 -12.33 2.38
N THR A 198 -3.88 -12.89 1.35
CA THR A 198 -4.44 -14.24 1.36
C THR A 198 -3.48 -15.27 0.77
N LYS A 199 -2.45 -14.83 0.04
CA LYS A 199 -1.40 -15.69 -0.51
C LYS A 199 -0.08 -14.95 -0.63
N ARG A 200 1.00 -15.65 -0.29
CA ARG A 200 2.37 -15.32 -0.72
C ARG A 200 3.14 -16.60 -0.95
N LYS A 201 3.77 -16.72 -2.12
CA LYS A 201 4.57 -17.91 -2.47
C LYS A 201 5.82 -18.04 -1.60
N ASP A 202 6.56 -16.95 -1.44
CA ASP A 202 7.82 -16.90 -0.70
C ASP A 202 7.73 -15.86 0.41
N GLY A 203 7.91 -16.28 1.67
CA GLY A 203 7.81 -15.42 2.86
C GLY A 203 6.52 -15.63 3.67
N PRO A 204 6.23 -14.76 4.66
CA PRO A 204 5.05 -14.91 5.50
C PRO A 204 3.77 -14.84 4.67
N GLU A 205 2.85 -15.78 4.90
CA GLU A 205 1.58 -15.83 4.17
C GLU A 205 0.68 -14.65 4.53
N HIS A 206 0.57 -14.35 5.82
CA HIS A 206 -0.37 -13.35 6.33
C HIS A 206 0.25 -11.95 6.42
N ASP A 207 -0.56 -10.97 6.06
CA ASP A 207 -0.32 -9.54 6.28
C ASP A 207 -1.68 -8.84 6.35
N HIS A 208 -1.83 -7.88 7.24
CA HIS A 208 -3.11 -7.23 7.51
C HIS A 208 -2.93 -5.75 7.79
N HIS A 209 -3.67 -4.92 7.06
CA HIS A 209 -3.70 -3.47 7.23
C HIS A 209 -5.12 -2.97 7.34
N THR A 210 -5.32 -2.03 8.25
CA THR A 210 -6.55 -1.26 8.38
C THR A 210 -6.29 0.15 7.87
N LEU A 211 -7.04 0.57 6.87
CA LEU A 211 -6.84 1.79 6.10
C LEU A 211 -8.13 2.62 6.10
N ARG A 212 -8.01 3.94 5.91
CA ARG A 212 -9.15 4.85 5.70
C ARG A 212 -8.87 5.74 4.49
N LEU A 213 -9.94 6.25 3.89
CA LEU A 213 -9.85 7.31 2.88
C LEU A 213 -10.16 8.65 3.53
N ASP A 214 -9.18 9.54 3.58
CA ASP A 214 -9.32 10.89 4.14
C ASP A 214 -9.50 11.93 3.03
N PRO A 215 -10.54 12.78 3.11
CA PRO A 215 -10.69 13.91 2.20
C PRO A 215 -9.51 14.87 2.26
N ILE A 216 -8.97 15.22 1.10
CA ILE A 216 -7.87 16.18 0.98
C ILE A 216 -8.42 17.49 0.43
N ALA A 217 -8.40 18.53 1.29
CA ALA A 217 -8.95 19.83 0.97
C ALA A 217 -8.34 20.41 -0.32
N GLY A 218 -9.17 21.03 -1.15
CA GLY A 218 -8.73 21.65 -2.41
C GLY A 218 -8.58 20.71 -3.60
N THR A 219 -8.63 19.38 -3.40
CA THR A 219 -8.42 18.40 -4.50
C THR A 219 -9.70 17.73 -5.00
N GLY A 220 -10.79 17.83 -4.24
CA GLY A 220 -12.06 17.15 -4.57
C GLY A 220 -11.98 15.62 -4.48
N SER A 221 -10.93 15.09 -3.86
CA SER A 221 -10.64 13.67 -3.76
C SER A 221 -10.09 13.31 -2.37
N VAL A 222 -9.76 12.04 -2.19
CA VAL A 222 -9.34 11.43 -0.92
C VAL A 222 -7.98 10.75 -1.10
N ALA A 223 -7.21 10.67 -0.02
CA ALA A 223 -5.96 9.90 0.04
C ALA A 223 -6.09 8.76 1.07
N LEU A 224 -5.31 7.69 0.87
CA LEU A 224 -5.23 6.63 1.87
C LEU A 224 -4.43 7.10 3.08
N SER A 225 -5.00 6.88 4.25
CA SER A 225 -4.31 7.01 5.52
C SER A 225 -4.37 5.70 6.28
N VAL A 226 -3.42 5.51 7.19
CA VAL A 226 -3.48 4.40 8.14
C VAL A 226 -4.73 4.64 8.99
N CYS A 227 -5.69 3.71 8.94
CA CYS A 227 -6.65 3.65 10.02
C CYS A 227 -5.87 3.06 11.18
N ARG A 228 -5.25 3.93 11.99
CA ARG A 228 -4.87 3.54 13.34
C ARG A 228 -6.18 3.07 13.93
N THR A 229 -6.31 1.76 14.11
CA THR A 229 -7.41 1.20 14.87
C THR A 229 -7.52 2.05 16.11
N GLU A 230 -8.69 2.64 16.33
CA GLU A 230 -9.12 3.05 17.65
C GLU A 230 -9.05 1.78 18.51
N GLY A 231 -7.85 1.50 19.03
CA GLY A 231 -7.46 0.13 19.37
C GLY A 231 -5.96 -0.21 19.36
N ALA A 232 -5.04 0.75 19.27
CA ALA A 232 -3.65 0.56 19.73
C ALA A 232 -2.94 1.85 20.21
N THR A 233 -3.49 3.02 19.92
CA THR A 233 -3.13 4.28 20.59
C THR A 233 -4.44 4.92 21.01
N THR A 234 -4.80 4.78 22.28
CA THR A 234 -6.01 5.42 22.83
C THR A 234 -5.97 6.94 22.56
N SER A 235 -7.11 7.63 22.45
CA SER A 235 -7.17 9.10 22.24
C SER A 235 -6.24 9.87 23.20
N ARG A 236 -6.16 9.40 24.45
CA ARG A 236 -5.24 9.89 25.49
C ARG A 236 -3.76 9.76 25.14
N ALA A 237 -3.35 8.73 24.40
CA ALA A 237 -1.97 8.49 23.99
C ALA A 237 -1.56 9.41 22.81
N VAL A 238 -2.48 9.68 21.88
CA VAL A 238 -2.29 10.70 20.84
C VAL A 238 -2.20 12.10 21.46
N GLU A 239 -3.11 12.41 22.38
CA GLU A 239 -3.11 13.67 23.13
C GLU A 239 -1.81 13.86 23.93
N LEU A 240 -1.36 12.81 24.63
CA LEU A 240 -0.09 12.82 25.34
C LEU A 240 1.09 13.06 24.39
N LEU A 241 1.17 12.38 23.25
CA LEU A 241 2.28 12.55 22.29
C LEU A 241 2.32 13.96 21.70
N SER A 242 1.15 14.56 21.43
CA SER A 242 1.04 15.93 20.93
C SER A 242 1.55 16.95 21.96
N GLN A 243 1.06 16.87 23.20
CA GLN A 243 1.49 17.76 24.28
C GLN A 243 2.97 17.54 24.61
N PHE A 244 3.42 16.28 24.65
CA PHE A 244 4.82 15.93 24.92
C PHE A 244 5.76 16.52 23.87
N ALA A 245 5.42 16.42 22.58
CA ALA A 245 6.21 17.00 21.50
C ALA A 245 6.30 18.52 21.61
N SER A 246 5.19 19.18 21.96
CA SER A 246 5.13 20.64 22.11
C SER A 246 5.92 21.15 23.32
N LEU A 247 5.91 20.42 24.44
CA LEU A 247 6.50 20.85 25.71
C LEU A 247 7.98 20.50 25.83
N PHE A 248 8.37 19.31 25.36
CA PHE A 248 9.68 18.74 25.64
C PHE A 248 10.54 18.54 24.39
N GLY A 249 9.94 18.51 23.19
CA GLY A 249 10.64 18.27 21.93
C GLY A 249 11.56 17.05 22.01
N ASP A 250 12.80 17.20 21.55
CA ASP A 250 13.81 16.13 21.53
C ASP A 250 14.62 16.03 22.84
N ARG A 251 14.47 16.96 23.78
CA ARG A 251 15.21 16.94 25.05
C ARG A 251 14.82 15.75 25.93
N GLY A 252 13.57 15.32 25.81
CA GLY A 252 12.95 14.35 26.70
C GLY A 252 12.53 14.96 28.04
N ALA A 253 11.87 14.15 28.86
CA ALA A 253 11.37 14.60 30.16
C ALA A 253 11.32 13.45 31.17
N SER A 254 11.56 13.76 32.44
CA SER A 254 11.31 12.85 33.55
C SER A 254 9.81 12.64 33.76
N LYS A 255 9.45 11.56 34.46
CA LYS A 255 8.05 11.29 34.79
C LYS A 255 7.38 12.45 35.54
N SER A 256 8.10 13.09 36.46
CA SER A 256 7.57 14.21 37.26
C SER A 256 7.28 15.43 36.39
N GLU A 257 8.20 15.77 35.47
CA GLU A 257 7.99 16.89 34.53
C GLU A 257 6.79 16.65 33.62
N ILE A 258 6.61 15.41 33.14
CA ILE A 258 5.42 15.02 32.35
C ILE A 258 4.14 15.19 33.19
N LEU A 259 4.16 14.75 34.45
CA LEU A 259 3.00 14.84 35.36
C LEU A 259 2.63 16.29 35.73
N GLU A 260 3.58 17.21 35.68
CA GLU A 260 3.37 18.63 36.01
C GLU A 260 2.96 19.47 34.80
N ALA A 261 3.51 19.19 33.62
CA ALA A 261 3.32 20.05 32.45
C ALA A 261 2.21 19.58 31.50
N VAL A 262 1.85 18.29 31.48
CA VAL A 262 0.80 17.78 30.58
C VAL A 262 -0.57 18.03 31.19
N GLU A 263 -1.43 18.73 30.44
CA GLU A 263 -2.79 19.05 30.82
C GLU A 263 -3.72 17.84 30.58
N MET A 264 -3.74 16.90 31.53
CA MET A 264 -4.72 15.82 31.57
C MET A 264 -4.88 15.23 32.98
N PRO A 265 -6.02 14.57 33.29
CA PRO A 265 -6.21 13.91 34.59
C PRO A 265 -5.11 12.87 34.87
N ARG A 266 -4.55 12.85 36.08
CA ARG A 266 -3.43 11.95 36.45
C ARG A 266 -3.67 10.49 36.10
N ALA A 267 -4.86 9.96 36.39
CA ALA A 267 -5.22 8.58 36.08
C ALA A 267 -5.20 8.29 34.57
N THR A 268 -5.57 9.27 33.75
CA THR A 268 -5.54 9.21 32.28
C THR A 268 -4.09 9.27 31.77
N LEU A 269 -3.28 10.16 32.35
CA LEU A 269 -1.86 10.32 32.01
C LEU A 269 -1.05 9.05 32.24
N TYR A 270 -1.24 8.38 33.38
CA TYR A 270 -0.56 7.11 33.65
C TYR A 270 -0.87 6.04 32.61
N ARG A 271 -2.14 5.94 32.18
CA ARG A 271 -2.54 4.96 31.17
C ARG A 271 -2.04 5.33 29.78
N ALA A 272 -2.08 6.62 29.43
CA ALA A 272 -1.54 7.13 28.18
C ALA A 272 -0.03 6.86 28.08
N LEU A 273 0.71 7.06 29.16
CA LEU A 273 2.15 6.79 29.23
C LEU A 273 2.46 5.30 29.01
N THR A 274 1.68 4.41 29.63
CA THR A 274 1.80 2.96 29.38
C THR A 274 1.56 2.62 27.90
N ASP A 275 0.53 3.19 27.29
CA ASP A 275 0.16 2.91 25.91
C ASP A 275 1.26 3.36 24.91
N VAL A 276 1.81 4.57 25.08
CA VAL A 276 2.86 5.11 24.19
C VAL A 276 4.23 4.44 24.38
N LEU A 277 4.49 3.86 25.56
CA LEU A 277 5.67 3.04 25.80
C LEU A 277 5.51 1.65 25.18
N ALA A 278 4.32 1.06 25.26
CA ALA A 278 4.02 -0.23 24.66
C ALA A 278 4.04 -0.16 23.12
N SER A 279 3.60 0.95 22.52
CA SER A 279 3.67 1.18 21.08
C SER A 279 5.08 1.54 20.58
N GLY A 280 5.98 1.94 21.48
CA GLY A 280 7.32 2.40 21.14
C GLY A 280 7.39 3.83 20.60
N ASP A 281 6.31 4.61 20.72
CA ASP A 281 6.28 6.04 20.36
C ASP A 281 7.11 6.90 21.32
N LEU A 282 7.12 6.52 22.60
CA LEU A 282 8.12 6.96 23.58
C LEU A 282 9.03 5.81 23.98
N ILE A 283 10.30 6.13 24.20
CA ILE A 283 11.29 5.23 24.77
C ILE A 283 11.76 5.77 26.11
N GLN A 284 12.17 4.86 27.00
CA GLN A 284 12.77 5.21 28.28
C GLN A 284 14.29 5.13 28.14
N ASP A 285 14.95 6.28 28.25
CA ASP A 285 16.40 6.47 28.19
C ASP A 285 16.92 6.82 29.61
N GLY A 286 18.05 6.25 30.04
CA GLY A 286 18.63 6.47 31.37
C GLY A 286 18.56 5.30 32.37
N SER A 287 19.07 5.50 33.58
CA SER A 287 19.19 4.46 34.61
C SER A 287 17.84 4.15 35.29
N ALA A 288 17.68 2.93 35.81
CA ALA A 288 16.44 2.48 36.45
C ALA A 288 15.92 3.42 37.56
N ASN A 289 16.81 4.18 38.21
CA ASN A 289 16.46 5.11 39.27
C ASN A 289 16.10 6.52 38.79
N ARG A 290 16.40 6.89 37.54
CA ARG A 290 16.10 8.20 36.95
C ARG A 290 15.78 8.08 35.45
N PRO A 291 14.58 7.58 35.09
CA PRO A 291 14.18 7.43 33.70
C PRO A 291 13.85 8.79 33.06
N ILE A 292 14.37 9.00 31.85
CA ILE A 292 14.04 10.11 30.96
C ILE A 292 13.28 9.53 29.76
N TYR A 293 12.07 10.02 29.51
CA TYR A 293 11.27 9.60 28.37
C TYR A 293 11.61 10.46 27.15
N ARG A 294 11.74 9.85 25.98
CA ARG A 294 12.05 10.53 24.70
C ARG A 294 11.19 9.98 23.57
N ARG A 295 10.88 10.81 22.58
CA ARG A 295 10.23 10.33 21.35
C ARG A 295 11.23 9.53 20.52
N LYS A 296 10.77 8.42 19.96
CA LYS A 296 11.55 7.67 18.99
C LYS A 296 11.49 8.40 17.64
N LEU A 297 12.58 9.06 17.24
CA LEU A 297 12.71 9.67 15.92
C LEU A 297 13.03 8.58 14.89
N ALA A 298 12.40 8.64 13.72
CA ALA A 298 12.70 7.71 12.62
C ALA A 298 14.14 7.93 12.15
N GLY A 299 15.06 7.03 12.51
CA GLY A 299 16.47 7.11 12.13
C GLY A 299 17.51 6.72 13.20
N GLN A 300 17.10 6.19 14.36
CA GLN A 300 18.02 5.59 15.35
C GLN A 300 17.58 4.17 15.73
#